data_AF-A0A956MNQ2-F1
#
_entry.id   AF-A0A956MNQ2-F1
#
_cell.length_a   1.000
_cell.length_b   1.000
_cell.length_c   1.000
_cell.angle_alpha   90.00
_cell.angle_beta   90.00
_cell.angle_gamma   90.00
#
_symmetry.space_group_name_H-M   'P 1'
#
loop_
_entity.id
_entity.type
_entity.pdbx_description
1 polymer ?
#
loop_
_entity_poly.entity_id
_entity_poly.type
_entity_poly.pdbx_seq_one_letter_code
_entity_poly.pdbx_strand_id
1 'polypeptide(L)'
;MKAEYKIKFEMPKDYNPSDLFMSLPSPLSSIMTEIYNYSIEPYGFYFLDNLVDQKRAGYAMKLFIDEAFKYTKRVEIQKISNKS
;
A
#
# COMPACT_ATOMS: atom_id res chain seq x y z
N MET A 1 5.81 16.57 4.58
CA MET A 1 6.37 15.70 3.52
C MET A 1 5.62 14.38 3.59
N LYS A 2 5.16 13.84 2.44
CA LYS A 2 4.52 12.53 2.37
C LYS A 2 5.58 11.47 2.05
N ALA A 3 5.30 10.20 2.33
CA ALA A 3 6.18 9.10 1.94
C ALA A 3 5.47 8.20 0.92
N GLU A 4 6.13 7.99 -0.20
CA GLU A 4 5.58 7.24 -1.33
C GLU A 4 6.37 5.95 -1.51
N TYR A 5 5.67 4.85 -1.81
CA TYR A 5 6.27 3.54 -1.96
C TYR A 5 5.68 2.79 -3.14
N LYS A 6 6.54 2.11 -3.90
CA LYS A 6 6.15 1.06 -4.85
C LYS A 6 6.48 -0.30 -4.27
N ILE A 7 5.49 -1.18 -4.24
CA ILE A 7 5.58 -2.56 -3.79
C ILE A 7 5.46 -3.42 -5.06
N LYS A 8 6.59 -3.80 -5.64
CA LYS A 8 6.63 -4.54 -6.92
C LYS A 8 6.66 -6.03 -6.68
N PHE A 9 5.85 -6.75 -7.44
CA PHE A 9 5.80 -8.21 -7.44
C PHE A 9 5.21 -8.75 -8.75
N GLU A 10 5.36 -10.06 -8.97
CA GLU A 10 4.75 -10.75 -10.10
C GLU A 10 3.24 -10.89 -9.86
N MET A 11 2.47 -9.87 -10.26
CA MET A 11 1.01 -9.85 -10.09
C MET A 11 0.33 -10.82 -11.06
N PRO A 12 -0.57 -11.72 -10.59
CA PRO A 12 -1.37 -12.57 -11.47
C PRO A 12 -2.25 -11.74 -12.40
N LYS A 13 -2.49 -12.25 -13.62
CA LYS A 13 -3.35 -11.57 -14.61
C LYS A 13 -4.81 -11.42 -14.16
N ASP A 14 -5.26 -12.34 -13.31
CA ASP A 14 -6.61 -12.46 -12.76
C ASP A 14 -6.66 -12.02 -11.29
N TYR A 15 -5.70 -11.20 -10.85
CA TYR A 15 -5.64 -10.70 -9.47
C TYR A 15 -6.95 -10.02 -9.05
N ASN A 16 -7.51 -10.49 -7.92
CA ASN A 16 -8.72 -9.95 -7.32
C ASN A 16 -8.38 -9.29 -5.97
N PRO A 17 -8.55 -7.96 -5.83
CA PRO A 17 -8.19 -7.24 -4.61
C PRO A 17 -9.26 -7.27 -3.51
N SER A 18 -10.37 -7.99 -3.68
CA SER A 18 -11.51 -7.95 -2.76
C SER A 18 -11.11 -8.29 -1.31
N ASP A 19 -10.33 -9.35 -1.12
CA ASP A 19 -9.89 -9.78 0.22
C ASP A 19 -8.98 -8.76 0.88
N LEU A 20 -8.07 -8.15 0.10
CA LEU A 20 -7.23 -7.06 0.58
C LEU A 20 -8.10 -5.90 1.05
N PHE A 21 -9.05 -5.45 0.22
CA PHE A 21 -9.92 -4.30 0.54
C PHE A 21 -10.77 -4.52 1.78
N MET A 22 -11.30 -5.72 2.01
CA MET A 22 -12.05 -6.03 3.22
C MET A 22 -11.18 -6.01 4.49
N SER A 23 -9.86 -6.18 4.36
CA SER A 23 -8.92 -6.18 5.49
C SER A 23 -8.32 -4.81 5.80
N LEU A 24 -8.44 -3.84 4.89
CA LEU A 24 -7.80 -2.54 5.05
C LEU A 24 -8.45 -1.72 6.18
N PRO A 25 -7.64 -1.10 7.06
CA PRO A 25 -8.18 -0.14 8.02
C PRO A 25 -8.73 1.10 7.28
N SER A 26 -9.56 1.92 7.93
CA SER A 26 -10.05 3.16 7.30
C SER A 26 -8.88 4.08 6.89
N PRO A 27 -8.80 4.53 5.62
CA PRO A 27 -7.77 5.45 5.15
C PRO A 27 -7.97 6.88 5.67
N LEU A 28 -9.10 7.17 6.33
CA LEU A 28 -9.42 8.48 6.88
C LEU A 28 -9.32 8.48 8.41
N SER A 29 -8.79 9.58 8.96
CA SER A 29 -8.85 9.88 10.38
C SER A 29 -10.27 10.24 10.82
N SER A 30 -10.50 10.35 12.12
CA SER A 30 -11.80 10.77 12.67
C SER A 30 -12.23 12.18 12.25
N ILE A 31 -11.28 13.02 11.83
CA ILE A 31 -11.52 14.38 11.34
C ILE A 31 -11.40 14.47 9.81
N MET A 32 -11.61 13.34 9.11
CA MET A 32 -11.58 13.22 7.64
C MET A 32 -10.24 13.61 6.99
N THR A 33 -9.12 13.53 7.71
CA THR A 33 -7.79 13.67 7.11
C THR A 33 -7.34 12.34 6.53
N GLU A 34 -6.86 12.34 5.29
CA GLU A 34 -6.30 11.15 4.65
C GLU A 34 -5.02 10.70 5.38
N ILE A 35 -5.04 9.48 5.91
CA ILE A 35 -3.92 8.84 6.59
C ILE A 35 -3.00 8.18 5.57
N TYR A 36 -3.59 7.47 4.61
CA TYR A 36 -2.87 6.86 3.50
C TYR A 36 -3.78 6.75 2.27
N ASN A 37 -3.18 6.57 1.10
CA ASN A 37 -3.87 6.26 -0.15
C ASN A 37 -3.08 5.18 -0.91
N TYR A 38 -3.69 4.56 -1.91
CA TYR A 38 -3.07 3.49 -2.66
C TYR A 38 -3.65 3.38 -4.08
N SER A 39 -2.90 2.71 -4.95
CA SER A 39 -3.41 2.24 -6.24
C SER A 39 -2.84 0.86 -6.57
N ILE A 40 -3.62 0.10 -7.33
CA ILE A 40 -3.18 -1.18 -7.89
C ILE A 40 -2.62 -0.90 -9.28
N GLU A 41 -1.36 -1.26 -9.50
CA GLU A 41 -0.65 -1.09 -10.76
C GLU A 41 -0.40 -2.46 -11.41
N PRO A 42 -0.18 -2.55 -12.74
CA PRO A 42 0.06 -3.83 -13.43
C PRO A 42 1.26 -4.64 -12.90
N TYR A 43 2.18 -3.99 -12.20
CA TYR A 43 3.42 -4.57 -11.69
C TYR A 43 3.51 -4.52 -10.15
N GLY A 44 2.39 -4.26 -9.47
CA GLY A 44 2.34 -4.25 -8.02
C GLY A 44 1.39 -3.22 -7.42
N PHE A 45 1.76 -2.69 -6.26
CA PHE A 45 0.97 -1.68 -5.56
C PHE A 45 1.76 -0.39 -5.40
N TYR A 46 1.06 0.74 -5.47
CA TYR A 46 1.57 2.02 -5.02
C TYR A 46 0.89 2.39 -3.70
N PHE A 47 1.68 2.88 -2.75
CA PHE A 47 1.21 3.24 -1.41
C PHE A 47 1.73 4.64 -1.04
N LEU A 48 0.82 5.51 -0.61
CA LEU A 48 1.09 6.86 -0.15
C LEU A 48 0.80 6.94 1.35
N ASP A 49 1.81 7.25 2.16
CA ASP A 49 1.66 7.56 3.58
C ASP A 49 1.68 9.09 3.77
N ASN A 50 0.58 9.63 4.31
CA ASN A 50 0.45 11.07 4.61
C ASN A 50 1.07 11.46 5.96
N LEU A 51 1.62 10.51 6.72
CA LEU A 51 2.24 10.67 8.03
C LEU A 51 1.29 11.20 9.12
N VAL A 52 -0.01 10.95 8.98
CA VAL A 52 -1.05 11.41 9.94
C VAL A 52 -1.24 10.43 11.10
N ASP A 53 -1.32 9.13 10.79
CA ASP A 53 -1.43 8.03 11.77
C ASP A 53 -0.54 6.89 11.28
N GLN A 54 0.73 6.93 11.71
CA GLN A 54 1.76 5.98 11.26
C GLN A 54 1.47 4.54 11.68
N LYS A 55 0.73 4.33 12.77
CA LYS A 55 0.35 2.98 13.20
C LYS A 55 -0.63 2.38 12.20
N ARG A 56 -1.64 3.15 11.79
CA ARG A 56 -2.64 2.70 10.82
C ARG A 56 -2.06 2.58 9.41
N ALA A 57 -1.29 3.57 8.97
CA ALA A 57 -0.59 3.52 7.68
C ALA A 57 0.40 2.34 7.62
N GLY A 58 1.18 2.12 8.69
CA GLY A 58 2.10 0.99 8.79
C GLY A 58 1.39 -0.38 8.78
N TYR A 59 0.23 -0.48 9.43
CA TYR A 59 -0.58 -1.69 9.36
C TYR A 59 -1.13 -1.94 7.95
N ALA A 60 -1.64 -0.91 7.27
CA ALA A 60 -2.07 -1.01 5.89
C ALA A 60 -0.92 -1.43 4.96
N MET A 61 0.26 -0.81 5.07
CA MET A 61 1.47 -1.20 4.33
C MET A 61 1.81 -2.68 4.53
N LYS A 62 1.76 -3.18 5.78
CA LYS A 62 1.97 -4.60 6.06
C LYS A 62 0.98 -5.48 5.28
N LEU A 63 -0.31 -5.12 5.24
CA LEU A 63 -1.32 -5.88 4.50
C LEU A 63 -1.02 -5.93 2.99
N PHE A 64 -0.57 -4.84 2.38
CA PHE A 64 -0.16 -4.83 0.97
C PHE A 64 1.07 -5.74 0.71
N ILE A 65 2.04 -5.75 1.64
CA ILE A 65 3.23 -6.61 1.54
C ILE A 65 2.83 -8.08 1.70
N ASP A 66 2.02 -8.40 2.70
CA ASP A 66 1.53 -9.75 2.94
C ASP A 66 0.70 -10.27 1.76
N GLU A 67 -0.14 -9.40 1.17
CA GLU A 67 -0.91 -9.72 -0.04
C GLU A 67 0.02 -10.06 -1.21
N ALA A 68 1.07 -9.25 -1.44
CA ALA A 68 2.04 -9.52 -2.50
C ALA A 68 2.74 -10.88 -2.29
N PHE A 69 3.07 -11.23 -1.04
CA PHE A 69 3.68 -12.52 -0.71
C PHE A 69 2.77 -13.74 -0.88
N LYS A 70 1.44 -13.57 -1.04
CA LYS A 70 0.55 -14.68 -1.40
C LYS A 70 0.86 -15.24 -2.79
N TYR A 71 1.39 -14.39 -3.69
CA TYR A 71 1.57 -14.74 -5.10
C TYR A 71 3.03 -14.96 -5.49
N THR A 72 3.98 -14.41 -4.72
CA THR A 72 5.40 -14.56 -5.01
C THR A 72 6.25 -14.74 -3.75
N LYS A 73 7.45 -15.28 -3.91
CA LYS A 73 8.43 -15.42 -2.82
C LYS A 73 9.30 -14.17 -2.61
N ARG A 74 9.23 -13.20 -3.52
CA ARG A 74 10.07 -12.00 -3.51
C ARG A 74 9.24 -10.76 -3.82
N VAL A 75 9.26 -9.81 -2.90
CA VAL A 75 8.65 -8.49 -3.07
C VAL A 75 9.75 -7.44 -3.01
N GLU A 76 9.74 -6.49 -3.94
CA GLU A 76 10.64 -5.33 -3.92
C GLU A 76 9.87 -4.10 -3.43
N ILE A 77 10.42 -3.39 -2.44
CA ILE A 77 9.83 -2.15 -1.94
C ILE A 77 10.78 -1.01 -2.26
N GLN A 78 10.30 -0.03 -3.02
CA GLN A 78 11.04 1.16 -3.42
C GLN A 78 10.36 2.40 -2.84
N LYS A 79 11.06 3.15 -1.99
CA LYS A 79 10.62 4.49 -1.59
C LYS A 79 10.84 5.47 -2.74
N ILE A 80 9.80 6.21 -3.13
CA ILE A 80 9.92 7.29 -4.11
C ILE A 80 10.28 8.57 -3.34
N SER A 81 11.42 9.15 -3.69
CA SER A 81 11.81 10.48 -3.22
C SER A 81 11.50 11.47 -4.34
N ASN A 82 10.43 12.26 -4.20
CA ASN A 82 10.31 13.47 -4.99
C ASN A 82 11.40 14.43 -4.50
N LYS A 83 12.50 14.55 -5.27
CA LYS A 83 13.43 15.67 -5.11
C LYS A 83 12.62 16.93 -5.44
N SER A 84 12.31 17.71 -4.42
CA SER A 84 11.87 19.10 -4.55
C SER A 84 12.99 19.94 -5.16
#